data_AF-A0A1Q7VU55-F1
#
_entry.id   AF-A0A1Q7VU55-F1
#
_cell.length_a   1.000
_cell.length_b   1.000
_cell.length_c   1.000
_cell.angle_alpha   90.00
_cell.angle_beta   90.00
_cell.angle_gamma   90.00
#
_symmetry.space_group_name_H-M   'P 1'
#
loop_
_entity.id
_entity.type
_entity.pdbx_description
1 polymer ?
#
loop_
_entity_poly.entity_id
_entity_poly.type
_entity_poly.pdbx_seq_one_letter_code
_entity_poly.pdbx_strand_id
1 'polypeptide(L)'
;MTVELVLAPARETLAADLGDAEEWGAYERALREVLGEVLEEAAGSLTVDSLIVNEPLPERFAWLHNGASLDVPTALDLAVGMAAGTGPYCALRTPDGLELVSGWDGAIHLFLPARREIRLSPGQDAVLRLEWRDPPTELPQDAPLITAVADEAFWAAVREAALSAAPRPALLAERWAYGDLGLRWFIVTPDNVQDLARTVRPRSLLSVVAGPDLDPDPAELEDGFTDAVVADLSFRVADRALSRRRAVVPDADGIVRGRWEDETA
;
A
#
# COMPACT_ATOMS: atom_id res chain seq x y z
N MET A 1 20.53 13.41 -0.71
CA MET A 1 20.81 12.43 -1.76
C MET A 1 20.49 11.09 -1.13
N THR A 2 19.43 10.43 -1.59
CA THR A 2 19.05 9.12 -1.04
C THR A 2 20.12 8.09 -1.42
N VAL A 3 20.40 7.14 -0.55
CA VAL A 3 21.29 6.00 -0.80
C VAL A 3 20.54 4.72 -0.49
N GLU A 4 20.88 3.64 -1.18
CA GLU A 4 20.27 2.34 -0.98
C GLU A 4 21.23 1.43 -0.21
N LEU A 5 20.73 0.79 0.83
CA LEU A 5 21.38 -0.34 1.49
C LEU A 5 20.55 -1.59 1.22
N VAL A 6 21.18 -2.60 0.64
CA VAL A 6 20.56 -3.89 0.38
C VAL A 6 21.04 -4.89 1.43
N LEU A 7 20.08 -5.48 2.14
CA LEU A 7 20.25 -6.56 3.11
C LEU A 7 19.83 -7.87 2.44
N ALA A 8 20.77 -8.56 1.80
CA ALA A 8 20.47 -9.75 0.99
C ALA A 8 20.93 -11.04 1.68
N PRO A 9 20.27 -12.19 1.44
CA PRO A 9 20.83 -13.48 1.79
C PRO A 9 22.23 -13.67 1.19
N ALA A 10 23.18 -14.20 1.96
CA ALA A 10 24.54 -14.45 1.48
C ALA A 10 24.63 -15.64 0.51
N ARG A 11 23.61 -16.51 0.49
CA ARG A 11 23.56 -17.75 -0.30
C ARG A 11 22.35 -17.78 -1.22
N GLU A 12 22.57 -18.22 -2.45
CA GLU A 12 21.53 -18.31 -3.48
C GLU A 12 20.41 -19.30 -3.14
N THR A 13 20.72 -20.38 -2.40
CA THR A 13 19.74 -21.37 -1.96
C THR A 13 18.65 -20.75 -1.08
N LEU A 14 19.03 -19.80 -0.22
CA LEU A 14 18.07 -19.08 0.62
C LEU A 14 17.21 -18.12 -0.21
N ALA A 15 17.79 -17.49 -1.24
CA ALA A 15 17.03 -16.64 -2.16
C ALA A 15 16.00 -17.42 -3.00
N ALA A 16 16.22 -18.72 -3.24
CA ALA A 16 15.30 -19.57 -3.98
C ALA A 16 14.14 -20.09 -3.12
N ASP A 17 14.43 -20.54 -1.89
CA ASP A 17 13.46 -21.21 -1.03
C ASP A 17 12.89 -20.30 0.08
N LEU A 18 13.42 -19.08 0.23
CA LEU A 18 12.98 -18.03 1.17
C LEU A 18 12.75 -18.58 2.59
N GLY A 19 11.55 -18.37 3.14
CA GLY A 19 11.16 -18.81 4.48
C GLY A 19 11.22 -20.32 4.71
N ASP A 20 11.21 -21.12 3.64
CA ASP A 20 11.26 -22.57 3.70
C ASP A 20 12.70 -23.13 3.69
N ALA A 21 13.70 -22.28 3.47
CA ALA A 21 15.10 -22.68 3.48
C ALA A 21 15.56 -23.14 4.88
N GLU A 22 16.34 -24.22 4.97
CA GLU A 22 16.91 -24.73 6.24
C GLU A 22 17.69 -23.65 7.01
N GLU A 23 18.30 -22.73 6.26
CA GLU A 23 19.17 -21.67 6.78
C GLU A 23 18.42 -20.37 7.11
N TRP A 24 17.11 -20.30 6.80
CA TRP A 24 16.27 -19.13 6.99
C TRP A 24 16.37 -18.59 8.41
N GLY A 25 16.28 -19.45 9.43
CA GLY A 25 16.31 -19.02 10.83
C GLY A 25 17.59 -18.30 11.25
N ALA A 26 18.73 -18.57 10.58
CA ALA A 26 19.97 -17.84 10.84
C ALA A 26 19.97 -16.48 10.14
N TYR A 27 19.50 -16.42 8.90
CA TYR A 27 19.32 -15.17 8.16
C TYR A 27 18.30 -14.24 8.82
N GLU A 28 17.13 -14.75 9.22
CA GLU A 28 16.09 -13.98 9.92
C GLU A 28 16.65 -13.29 11.17
N ARG A 29 17.43 -14.01 12.00
CA ARG A 29 18.04 -13.42 13.19
C ARG A 29 19.00 -12.28 12.84
N ALA A 30 19.86 -12.47 11.83
CA ALA A 30 20.78 -11.44 11.39
C ALA A 30 20.04 -10.23 10.80
N LEU A 31 19.00 -10.47 10.00
CA LEU A 31 18.15 -9.44 9.41
C LEU A 31 17.43 -8.63 10.47
N ARG A 32 16.82 -9.28 11.47
CA ARG A 32 16.14 -8.61 12.59
C ARG A 32 17.08 -7.73 13.40
N GLU A 33 18.31 -8.18 13.65
CA GLU A 33 19.29 -7.41 14.41
C GLU A 33 19.68 -6.12 13.67
N VAL A 34 20.03 -6.23 12.38
CA VAL A 34 20.42 -5.07 11.57
C VAL A 34 19.24 -4.11 11.33
N LEU A 35 18.06 -4.64 11.00
CA LEU A 35 16.87 -3.82 10.84
C LEU A 35 16.46 -3.15 12.16
N GLY A 36 16.59 -3.85 13.29
CA GLY A 36 16.28 -3.31 14.60
C GLY A 36 17.11 -2.06 14.89
N GLU A 37 18.42 -2.14 14.67
CA GLU A 37 19.32 -0.99 14.81
C GLU A 37 18.89 0.19 13.93
N VAL A 38 18.64 -0.06 12.63
CA VAL A 38 18.24 0.98 11.68
C VAL A 38 16.90 1.61 12.05
N LEU A 39 15.92 0.80 12.47
CA LEU A 39 14.57 1.26 12.77
C LEU A 39 14.46 1.95 14.15
N GLU A 40 15.22 1.53 15.15
CA GLU A 40 15.25 2.20 16.46
C GLU A 40 15.86 3.61 16.38
N GLU A 41 16.85 3.81 15.49
CA GLU A 41 17.42 5.13 15.23
C GLU A 41 16.48 6.06 14.46
N ALA A 42 15.58 5.49 13.64
CA ALA A 42 14.53 6.25 13.00
C ALA A 42 13.49 6.63 14.06
N ALA A 43 13.74 7.74 14.76
CA ALA A 43 13.00 8.21 15.93
C ALA A 43 11.52 8.61 15.68
N GLY A 44 10.87 8.05 14.67
CA GLY A 44 9.49 8.32 14.25
C GLY A 44 8.64 7.06 14.13
N SER A 45 7.32 7.26 14.05
CA SER A 45 6.39 6.17 13.71
C SER A 45 6.62 5.74 12.26
N LEU A 46 6.84 4.45 12.04
CA LEU A 46 6.79 3.88 10.71
C LEU A 46 5.35 3.92 10.21
N THR A 47 5.16 4.21 8.93
CA THR A 47 3.85 4.15 8.29
C THR A 47 3.87 3.18 7.13
N VAL A 48 2.82 2.37 7.03
CA VAL A 48 2.58 1.52 5.86
C VAL A 48 2.24 2.40 4.66
N ASP A 49 2.84 2.09 3.53
CA ASP A 49 2.55 2.65 2.22
C ASP A 49 2.56 1.54 1.17
N SER A 50 1.91 1.77 0.03
CA SER A 50 1.84 0.79 -1.07
C SER A 50 1.55 -0.66 -0.64
N LEU A 51 0.67 -0.85 0.34
CA LEU A 51 0.23 -2.18 0.80
C LEU A 51 -0.48 -2.91 -0.34
N ILE A 52 -0.14 -4.18 -0.55
CA ILE A 52 -0.78 -5.06 -1.54
C ILE A 52 -1.51 -6.18 -0.80
N VAL A 53 -2.80 -6.36 -1.10
CA VAL A 53 -3.67 -7.36 -0.48
C VAL A 53 -4.41 -8.13 -1.58
N ASN A 54 -3.83 -9.24 -2.00
CA ASN A 54 -4.46 -10.19 -2.94
C ASN A 54 -5.09 -11.39 -2.21
N GLU A 55 -4.66 -11.63 -0.97
CA GLU A 55 -5.18 -12.69 -0.11
C GLU A 55 -5.59 -12.10 1.25
N PRO A 56 -6.53 -12.74 1.97
CA PRO A 56 -6.94 -12.25 3.28
C PRO A 56 -5.75 -12.06 4.21
N LEU A 57 -5.66 -10.88 4.84
CA LEU A 57 -4.58 -10.59 5.76
C LEU A 57 -4.62 -11.55 6.97
N PRO A 58 -3.46 -12.02 7.46
CA PRO A 58 -3.39 -12.71 8.73
C PRO A 58 -4.02 -11.88 9.85
N GLU A 59 -4.66 -12.53 10.83
CA GLU A 59 -5.42 -11.84 11.91
C GLU A 59 -4.60 -10.74 12.61
N ARG A 60 -3.32 -11.01 12.88
CA ARG A 60 -2.37 -10.05 13.48
C ARG A 60 -2.19 -8.76 12.67
N PHE A 61 -2.47 -8.80 11.37
CA PHE A 61 -2.33 -7.72 10.40
C PHE A 61 -3.66 -7.29 9.78
N ALA A 62 -4.80 -7.78 10.27
CA ALA A 62 -6.13 -7.46 9.73
C ALA A 62 -6.48 -5.95 9.82
N TRP A 63 -5.76 -5.21 10.66
CA TRP A 63 -5.90 -3.77 10.83
C TRP A 63 -5.04 -2.93 9.87
N LEU A 64 -4.13 -3.54 9.10
CA LEU A 64 -3.25 -2.79 8.20
C LEU A 64 -4.04 -2.10 7.09
N HIS A 65 -3.54 -0.93 6.70
CA HIS A 65 -3.96 -0.15 5.54
C HIS A 65 -2.87 0.85 5.18
N ASN A 66 -2.93 1.44 3.98
CA ASN A 66 -2.06 2.57 3.67
C ASN A 66 -2.27 3.70 4.69
N GLY A 67 -1.17 4.15 5.30
CA GLY A 67 -1.16 5.13 6.38
C GLY A 67 -1.19 4.56 7.80
N ALA A 68 -1.38 3.26 7.98
CA ALA A 68 -1.32 2.63 9.29
C ALA A 68 0.04 2.87 9.95
N SER A 69 0.03 3.33 11.20
CA SER A 69 1.26 3.54 11.98
C SER A 69 1.69 2.26 12.67
N LEU A 70 2.98 1.97 12.63
CA LEU A 70 3.60 0.77 13.20
C LEU A 70 4.60 1.16 14.28
N ASP A 71 4.68 0.34 15.32
CA ASP A 71 5.85 0.32 16.18
C ASP A 71 6.98 -0.49 15.53
N VAL A 72 8.20 -0.37 16.07
CA VAL A 72 9.39 -1.06 15.54
C VAL A 72 9.23 -2.59 15.56
N PRO A 73 8.74 -3.24 16.64
CA PRO A 73 8.53 -4.69 16.63
C PRO A 73 7.61 -5.17 15.50
N THR A 74 6.49 -4.48 15.28
CA THR A 74 5.55 -4.84 14.20
C THR A 74 6.16 -4.61 12.82
N ALA A 75 6.89 -3.50 12.64
CA ALA A 75 7.62 -3.22 11.40
C ALA A 75 8.67 -4.29 11.08
N LEU A 76 9.39 -4.79 12.09
CA LEU A 76 10.34 -5.88 11.94
C LEU A 76 9.65 -7.20 11.54
N ASP A 77 8.54 -7.54 12.19
CA ASP A 77 7.77 -8.73 11.85
C ASP A 77 7.23 -8.68 10.42
N LEU A 78 6.79 -7.50 9.96
CA LEU A 78 6.37 -7.29 8.57
C LEU A 78 7.55 -7.41 7.61
N ALA A 79 8.66 -6.73 7.85
CA ALA A 79 9.84 -6.78 6.97
C ALA A 79 10.38 -8.21 6.81
N VAL A 80 10.50 -8.95 7.92
CA VAL A 80 10.92 -10.35 7.90
C VAL A 80 9.89 -11.22 7.18
N GLY A 81 8.59 -11.02 7.41
CA GLY A 81 7.54 -11.76 6.72
C GLY A 81 7.53 -11.53 5.21
N MET A 82 7.80 -10.29 4.77
CA MET A 82 7.99 -9.96 3.35
C MET A 82 9.22 -10.66 2.77
N ALA A 83 10.37 -10.59 3.43
CA ALA A 83 11.58 -11.27 3.01
C ALA A 83 11.42 -12.80 2.97
N ALA A 84 10.59 -13.37 3.84
CA ALA A 84 10.28 -14.81 3.87
C ALA A 84 9.39 -15.26 2.71
N GLY A 85 8.83 -14.33 1.93
CA GLY A 85 7.84 -14.64 0.90
C GLY A 85 6.41 -14.80 1.43
N THR A 86 6.17 -14.49 2.71
CA THR A 86 4.89 -14.77 3.39
C THR A 86 3.93 -13.59 3.47
N GLY A 87 4.38 -12.39 3.07
CA GLY A 87 3.55 -11.18 3.03
C GLY A 87 2.89 -10.79 4.37
N PRO A 88 2.04 -9.76 4.39
CA PRO A 88 1.66 -8.90 3.26
C PRO A 88 2.81 -8.01 2.77
N TYR A 89 2.78 -7.63 1.49
CA TYR A 89 3.82 -6.80 0.88
C TYR A 89 3.44 -5.32 0.93
N CYS A 90 4.37 -4.48 1.38
CA CYS A 90 4.19 -3.04 1.49
C CYS A 90 5.55 -2.32 1.51
N ALA A 91 5.50 -1.00 1.38
CA ALA A 91 6.59 -0.12 1.78
C ALA A 91 6.39 0.32 3.24
N LEU A 92 7.47 0.40 4.00
CA LEU A 92 7.47 1.06 5.31
C LEU A 92 8.23 2.36 5.20
N ARG A 93 7.60 3.46 5.60
CA ARG A 93 8.18 4.81 5.49
C ARG A 93 8.25 5.49 6.84
N THR A 94 9.20 6.40 6.94
CA THR A 94 9.33 7.32 8.07
C THR A 94 9.25 8.76 7.56
N PRO A 95 8.85 9.73 8.41
CA PRO A 95 8.83 11.14 8.01
C PRO A 95 10.21 11.71 7.63
N ASP A 96 11.31 11.16 8.14
CA ASP A 96 12.68 11.60 7.87
C ASP A 96 13.29 11.00 6.59
N GLY A 97 12.51 10.22 5.85
CA GLY A 97 12.86 9.76 4.51
C GLY A 97 13.52 8.39 4.45
N LEU A 98 13.50 7.61 5.53
CA LEU A 98 13.72 6.16 5.43
C LEU A 98 12.53 5.52 4.71
N GLU A 99 12.82 4.66 3.75
CA GLU A 99 11.88 3.75 3.11
C GLU A 99 12.46 2.33 3.09
N LEU A 100 11.63 1.35 3.45
CA LEU A 100 11.96 -0.07 3.44
C LEU A 100 11.00 -0.78 2.49
N VAL A 101 11.54 -1.56 1.56
CA VAL A 101 10.77 -2.45 0.68
C VAL A 101 11.43 -3.82 0.59
N SER A 102 10.68 -4.85 0.26
CA SER A 102 11.20 -6.20 0.02
C SER A 102 11.48 -6.43 -1.47
N GLY A 103 12.60 -7.07 -1.75
CA GLY A 103 12.86 -7.72 -3.02
C GLY A 103 12.14 -9.07 -3.12
N TRP A 104 12.22 -9.68 -4.31
CA TRP A 104 11.63 -10.99 -4.61
C TRP A 104 12.53 -12.17 -4.18
N ASP A 105 13.78 -11.89 -3.85
CA ASP A 105 14.86 -12.84 -3.52
C ASP A 105 15.15 -12.90 -2.02
N GLY A 106 14.20 -12.40 -1.21
CA GLY A 106 14.33 -12.28 0.24
C GLY A 106 15.21 -11.12 0.70
N ALA A 107 15.72 -10.30 -0.21
CA ALA A 107 16.45 -9.09 0.18
C ALA A 107 15.52 -8.01 0.73
N ILE A 108 16.03 -7.21 1.65
CA ILE A 108 15.39 -5.96 2.09
C ILE A 108 16.19 -4.78 1.55
N HIS A 109 15.48 -3.84 0.92
CA HIS A 109 16.04 -2.61 0.37
C HIS A 109 15.68 -1.45 1.30
N LEU A 110 16.69 -0.78 1.81
CA LEU A 110 16.57 0.40 2.66
C LEU A 110 17.04 1.62 1.90
N PHE A 111 16.13 2.53 1.61
CA PHE A 111 16.43 3.85 1.08
C PHE A 111 16.58 4.83 2.23
N LEU A 112 17.74 5.46 2.34
CA LEU A 112 18.13 6.30 3.46
C LEU A 112 18.59 7.68 2.96
N PRO A 113 18.38 8.77 3.73
CA PRO A 113 18.82 10.11 3.33
C PRO A 113 20.34 10.30 3.30
N ALA A 114 21.10 9.40 3.95
CA ALA A 114 22.56 9.39 3.99
C ALA A 114 23.09 7.99 4.36
N ARG A 115 24.33 7.69 3.96
CA ARG A 115 25.02 6.45 4.38
C ARG A 115 25.27 6.46 5.88
N ARG A 116 25.21 5.29 6.48
CA ARG A 116 25.39 5.07 7.92
C ARG A 116 26.40 3.95 8.16
N GLU A 117 27.05 3.97 9.31
CA GLU A 117 27.88 2.85 9.72
C GLU A 117 26.97 1.76 10.28
N ILE A 118 26.97 0.59 9.65
CA ILE A 118 26.21 -0.59 10.09
C ILE A 118 27.23 -1.70 10.25
N ARG A 119 27.24 -2.34 11.43
CA ARG A 119 28.21 -3.37 11.76
C ARG A 119 27.50 -4.69 11.96
N LEU A 120 27.93 -5.69 11.19
CA LEU A 120 27.52 -7.06 11.43
C LEU A 120 28.22 -7.61 12.67
N SER A 121 27.45 -8.26 13.54
CA SER A 121 27.96 -9.08 14.62
C SER A 121 28.76 -10.28 14.06
N PRO A 122 29.76 -10.80 14.80
CA PRO A 122 30.61 -11.89 14.32
C PRO A 122 29.79 -13.11 13.84
N GLY A 123 30.02 -13.54 12.60
CA GLY A 123 29.35 -14.69 11.99
C GLY A 123 28.07 -14.39 11.24
N GLN A 124 27.53 -13.17 11.31
CA GLN A 124 26.37 -12.77 10.49
C GLN A 124 26.73 -12.63 9.01
N ASP A 125 27.98 -12.30 8.70
CA ASP A 125 28.52 -12.19 7.32
C ASP A 125 28.45 -13.51 6.54
N ALA A 126 28.34 -14.64 7.23
CA ALA A 126 28.14 -15.95 6.61
C ALA A 126 26.71 -16.16 6.05
N VAL A 127 25.72 -15.36 6.50
CA VAL A 127 24.30 -15.52 6.16
C VAL A 127 23.66 -14.25 5.58
N LEU A 128 24.18 -13.07 5.91
CA LEU A 128 23.65 -11.77 5.51
C LEU A 128 24.75 -10.96 4.80
N ARG A 129 24.43 -10.46 3.60
CA ARG A 129 25.27 -9.54 2.83
C ARG A 129 24.72 -8.12 2.93
N LEU A 130 25.60 -7.16 3.21
CA LEU A 130 25.32 -5.74 3.14
C LEU A 130 25.93 -5.15 1.87
N GLU A 131 25.12 -4.45 1.08
CA GLU A 131 25.59 -3.77 -0.13
C GLU A 131 25.06 -2.33 -0.19
N TRP A 132 25.96 -1.35 -0.23
CA TRP A 132 25.60 0.05 -0.47
C TRP A 132 25.57 0.34 -1.96
N ARG A 133 24.45 0.85 -2.44
CA ARG A 133 24.25 1.30 -3.81
C ARG A 133 23.94 2.79 -3.83
N ASP A 134 24.49 3.47 -4.82
CA ASP A 134 24.01 4.81 -5.16
C ASP A 134 22.67 4.65 -5.89
N PRO A 135 21.72 5.57 -5.72
CA PRO A 135 20.42 5.46 -6.37
C PRO A 135 20.63 5.42 -7.88
N PRO A 136 19.76 4.73 -8.63
CA PRO A 136 19.87 4.71 -10.09
C PRO A 136 19.85 6.15 -10.63
N THR A 137 20.75 6.44 -11.58
CA THR A 137 20.89 7.77 -12.21
C THR A 137 19.60 8.21 -12.90
N GLU A 138 18.82 7.24 -13.38
CA GLU A 138 17.45 7.42 -13.87
C GLU A 138 16.51 6.84 -12.82
N LEU A 139 15.85 7.73 -12.08
CA LEU A 139 14.68 7.31 -11.31
C LEU A 139 13.61 6.88 -12.33
N PRO A 140 12.87 5.78 -12.09
CA PRO A 140 11.67 5.50 -12.84
C PRO A 140 10.82 6.77 -12.92
N GLN A 141 10.24 7.04 -14.08
CA GLN A 141 9.31 8.15 -14.18
C GLN A 141 8.12 7.81 -13.28
N ASP A 142 8.03 8.49 -12.13
CA ASP A 142 6.93 8.29 -11.19
C ASP A 142 5.62 8.44 -11.96
N ALA A 143 4.74 7.43 -11.84
CA ALA A 143 3.39 7.55 -12.33
C ALA A 143 2.76 8.80 -11.71
N PRO A 144 2.00 9.60 -12.48
CA PRO A 144 1.44 10.83 -11.95
C PRO A 144 0.52 10.49 -10.77
N LEU A 145 0.71 11.20 -9.66
CA LEU A 145 -0.08 10.96 -8.46
C LEU A 145 -1.47 11.60 -8.59
N ILE A 146 -2.46 10.94 -8.02
CA ILE A 146 -3.79 11.50 -7.83
C ILE A 146 -3.71 12.60 -6.77
N THR A 147 -4.00 13.83 -7.19
CA THR A 147 -3.91 15.04 -6.33
C THR A 147 -5.26 15.57 -5.85
N ALA A 148 -6.36 15.05 -6.39
CA ALA A 148 -7.71 15.43 -5.95
C ALA A 148 -7.95 14.99 -4.50
N VAL A 149 -8.62 15.83 -3.72
CA VAL A 149 -8.83 15.65 -2.27
C VAL A 149 -10.29 15.34 -1.99
N ALA A 150 -10.56 14.40 -1.08
CA ALA A 150 -11.92 14.07 -0.65
C ALA A 150 -12.43 15.08 0.40
N ASP A 151 -12.45 16.35 0.02
CA ASP A 151 -12.88 17.48 0.84
C ASP A 151 -14.41 17.69 0.79
N GLU A 152 -14.90 18.78 1.40
CA GLU A 152 -16.32 19.12 1.41
C GLU A 152 -16.91 19.24 0.00
N ALA A 153 -16.14 19.77 -0.96
CA ALA A 153 -16.60 19.92 -2.33
C ALA A 153 -16.73 18.56 -3.03
N PHE A 154 -15.77 17.65 -2.81
CA PHE A 154 -15.89 16.27 -3.28
C PHE A 154 -17.16 15.61 -2.74
N TRP A 155 -17.39 15.66 -1.43
CA TRP A 155 -18.56 15.03 -0.80
C TRP A 155 -19.89 15.66 -1.22
N ALA A 156 -19.93 16.99 -1.41
CA ALA A 156 -21.10 17.66 -1.98
C ALA A 156 -21.44 17.11 -3.37
N ALA A 157 -20.43 16.98 -4.25
CA ALA A 157 -20.63 16.41 -5.56
C ALA A 157 -20.99 14.90 -5.50
N VAL A 158 -20.59 14.16 -4.46
CA VAL A 158 -20.99 12.74 -4.27
C VAL A 158 -22.49 12.68 -3.97
N ARG A 159 -22.98 13.58 -3.11
CA ARG A 159 -24.40 13.73 -2.80
C ARG A 159 -25.23 14.07 -4.03
N GLU A 160 -24.77 15.00 -4.86
CA GLU A 160 -25.45 15.34 -6.12
C GLU A 160 -25.49 14.17 -7.11
N ALA A 161 -24.40 13.39 -7.21
CA ALA A 161 -24.40 12.17 -8.01
C ALA A 161 -25.41 11.15 -7.50
N ALA A 162 -25.51 10.94 -6.18
CA ALA A 162 -26.49 10.04 -5.59
C ALA A 162 -27.94 10.51 -5.79
N LEU A 163 -28.19 11.83 -5.73
CA LEU A 163 -29.51 12.41 -6.03
C LEU A 163 -29.91 12.18 -7.49
N SER A 164 -28.94 12.32 -8.41
CA SER A 164 -29.18 12.22 -9.86
C SER A 164 -29.28 10.78 -10.36
N ALA A 165 -28.70 9.80 -9.65
CA ALA A 165 -28.66 8.40 -10.07
C ALA A 165 -30.02 7.67 -9.94
N ALA A 166 -30.99 8.26 -9.21
CA ALA A 166 -32.28 7.63 -8.95
C ALA A 166 -33.00 7.21 -10.25
N PRO A 167 -33.55 5.98 -10.32
CA PRO A 167 -33.77 5.04 -9.21
C PRO A 167 -32.59 4.12 -8.88
N ARG A 168 -31.46 4.18 -9.60
CA ARG A 168 -30.28 3.34 -9.33
C ARG A 168 -29.40 3.98 -8.23
N PRO A 169 -28.73 3.18 -7.37
CA PRO A 169 -27.80 3.73 -6.40
C PRO A 169 -26.55 4.29 -7.10
N ALA A 170 -25.87 5.23 -6.47
CA ALA A 170 -24.45 5.47 -6.75
C ALA A 170 -23.60 4.54 -5.86
N LEU A 171 -22.41 4.19 -6.32
CA LEU A 171 -21.43 3.41 -5.59
C LEU A 171 -20.21 4.27 -5.23
N LEU A 172 -19.65 4.01 -4.06
CA LEU A 172 -18.35 4.51 -3.63
C LEU A 172 -17.43 3.31 -3.43
N ALA A 173 -16.33 3.28 -4.17
CA ALA A 173 -15.25 2.34 -3.96
C ALA A 173 -14.18 3.01 -3.11
N GLU A 174 -13.82 2.41 -1.99
CA GLU A 174 -12.67 2.82 -1.18
C GLU A 174 -11.56 1.80 -1.35
N ARG A 175 -10.47 2.25 -1.96
CA ARG A 175 -9.22 1.51 -2.05
C ARG A 175 -8.33 1.93 -0.87
N TRP A 176 -8.15 1.01 0.07
CA TRP A 176 -7.34 1.21 1.28
C TRP A 176 -5.98 0.48 1.18
N ALA A 177 -5.84 -0.40 0.19
CA ALA A 177 -4.61 -1.05 -0.25
C ALA A 177 -4.70 -1.39 -1.76
N TYR A 178 -3.57 -1.66 -2.40
CA TYR A 178 -3.52 -2.28 -3.73
C TYR A 178 -3.95 -3.76 -3.66
N GLY A 179 -4.16 -4.37 -4.82
CA GLY A 179 -4.62 -5.76 -4.93
C GLY A 179 -6.14 -5.92 -4.83
N ASP A 180 -6.60 -7.14 -5.10
CA ASP A 180 -8.02 -7.47 -5.30
C ASP A 180 -8.86 -7.34 -4.04
N LEU A 181 -8.25 -7.54 -2.86
CA LEU A 181 -8.92 -7.45 -1.56
C LEU A 181 -8.65 -6.13 -0.85
N GLY A 182 -7.89 -5.22 -1.48
CA GLY A 182 -7.61 -3.86 -0.97
C GLY A 182 -8.72 -2.84 -1.22
N LEU A 183 -9.90 -3.30 -1.66
CA LEU A 183 -11.04 -2.48 -2.06
C LEU A 183 -12.29 -2.83 -1.24
N ARG A 184 -13.08 -1.84 -0.84
CA ARG A 184 -14.42 -2.05 -0.27
C ARG A 184 -15.45 -1.13 -0.94
N TRP A 185 -16.67 -1.63 -1.07
CA TRP A 185 -17.76 -0.95 -1.76
C TRP A 185 -18.85 -0.47 -0.80
N PHE A 186 -19.41 0.69 -1.11
CA PHE A 186 -20.54 1.26 -0.39
C PHE A 186 -21.64 1.68 -1.37
N ILE A 187 -22.89 1.45 -0.96
CA ILE A 187 -24.05 2.11 -1.57
C ILE A 187 -24.11 3.54 -1.06
N VAL A 188 -24.17 4.49 -1.98
CA VAL A 188 -24.29 5.91 -1.69
C VAL A 188 -25.74 6.33 -1.88
N THR A 189 -26.32 6.92 -0.85
CA THR A 189 -27.61 7.60 -0.89
C THR A 189 -27.41 9.06 -0.48
N PRO A 190 -28.31 9.97 -0.86
CA PRO A 190 -28.21 11.37 -0.43
C PRO A 190 -28.16 11.56 1.09
N ASP A 191 -28.71 10.60 1.84
CA ASP A 191 -28.85 10.65 3.29
C ASP A 191 -27.63 10.08 4.03
N ASN A 192 -26.86 9.17 3.41
CA ASN A 192 -25.73 8.50 4.08
C ASN A 192 -24.35 9.09 3.74
N VAL A 193 -24.25 10.07 2.84
CA VAL A 193 -22.96 10.63 2.38
C VAL A 193 -22.08 11.10 3.54
N GLN A 194 -22.68 11.76 4.53
CA GLN A 194 -21.94 12.27 5.70
C GLN A 194 -21.45 11.15 6.63
N ASP A 195 -22.18 10.03 6.70
CA ASP A 195 -21.76 8.89 7.49
C ASP A 195 -20.64 8.11 6.77
N LEU A 196 -20.72 7.99 5.44
CA LEU A 196 -19.65 7.44 4.63
C LEU A 196 -18.36 8.26 4.75
N ALA A 197 -18.45 9.59 4.70
CA ALA A 197 -17.31 10.49 4.87
C ALA A 197 -16.56 10.29 6.21
N ARG A 198 -17.26 9.86 7.26
CA ARG A 198 -16.65 9.53 8.58
C ARG A 198 -16.14 8.09 8.66
N THR A 199 -16.59 7.22 7.76
CA THR A 199 -16.30 5.78 7.77
C THR A 199 -15.07 5.43 6.94
N VAL A 200 -14.83 6.17 5.86
CA VAL A 200 -13.65 5.96 4.99
C VAL A 200 -12.35 6.23 5.76
N ARG A 201 -11.32 5.43 5.46
CA ARG A 201 -10.03 5.54 6.16
C ARG A 201 -9.22 6.71 5.59
N PRO A 202 -8.47 7.43 6.43
CA PRO A 202 -7.45 8.35 5.97
C PRO A 202 -6.50 7.69 4.97
N ARG A 203 -6.03 8.47 3.99
CA ARG A 203 -5.12 8.05 2.91
C ARG A 203 -5.67 7.01 1.94
N SER A 204 -6.91 6.54 2.09
CA SER A 204 -7.56 5.74 1.06
C SER A 204 -7.81 6.56 -0.21
N LEU A 205 -7.88 5.87 -1.35
CA LEU A 205 -8.38 6.42 -2.59
C LEU A 205 -9.87 6.13 -2.71
N LEU A 206 -10.66 7.16 -2.98
CA LEU A 206 -12.09 7.06 -3.24
C LEU A 206 -12.36 7.16 -4.73
N SER A 207 -13.15 6.24 -5.25
CA SER A 207 -13.73 6.30 -6.60
C SER A 207 -15.26 6.31 -6.52
N VAL A 208 -15.90 7.19 -7.28
CA VAL A 208 -17.36 7.34 -7.28
C VAL A 208 -17.91 6.93 -8.62
N VAL A 209 -18.88 6.02 -8.63
CA VAL A 209 -19.50 5.49 -9.83
C VAL A 209 -21.01 5.62 -9.71
N ALA A 210 -21.67 6.16 -10.73
CA ALA A 210 -23.11 6.36 -10.75
C ALA A 210 -23.65 6.04 -12.14
N GLY A 211 -24.98 5.98 -12.31
CA GLY A 211 -25.57 5.83 -13.65
C GLY A 211 -25.08 6.94 -14.60
N PRO A 212 -24.68 6.63 -15.85
CA PRO A 212 -24.83 5.36 -16.57
C PRO A 212 -23.73 4.30 -16.34
N ASP A 213 -22.64 4.62 -15.62
CA ASP A 213 -21.44 3.78 -15.51
C ASP A 213 -21.63 2.45 -14.76
N LEU A 214 -22.77 2.27 -14.09
CA LEU A 214 -23.17 1.01 -13.45
C LEU A 214 -23.88 0.04 -14.40
N ASP A 215 -24.01 0.40 -15.67
CA ASP A 215 -24.58 -0.40 -16.75
C ASP A 215 -23.74 -0.23 -18.01
N PRO A 216 -22.46 -0.63 -17.94
CA PRO A 216 -21.50 -0.39 -19.02
C PRO A 216 -21.87 -1.21 -20.26
N ASP A 217 -21.54 -0.67 -21.44
CA ASP A 217 -21.57 -1.46 -22.67
C ASP A 217 -20.57 -2.63 -22.52
N PRO A 218 -20.90 -3.86 -22.97
CA PRO A 218 -19.93 -4.96 -23.00
C PRO A 218 -18.55 -4.59 -23.56
N ALA A 219 -18.47 -3.70 -24.55
CA ALA A 219 -17.19 -3.24 -25.10
C ALA A 219 -16.34 -2.46 -24.07
N GLU A 220 -16.95 -1.75 -23.12
CA GLU A 220 -16.22 -1.04 -22.06
C GLU A 220 -15.64 -1.99 -21.01
N LEU A 221 -16.11 -3.23 -20.94
CA LEU A 221 -15.60 -4.26 -20.03
C LEU A 221 -14.42 -5.04 -20.62
N GLU A 222 -14.17 -4.94 -21.94
CA GLU A 222 -13.07 -5.64 -22.61
C GLU A 222 -11.70 -5.12 -22.16
N ASP A 223 -11.62 -3.85 -21.79
CA ASP A 223 -10.40 -3.18 -21.32
C ASP A 223 -10.12 -3.39 -19.82
N GLY A 224 -10.99 -4.13 -19.11
CA GLY A 224 -10.88 -4.38 -17.68
C GLY A 224 -12.10 -3.94 -16.89
N PHE A 225 -12.42 -4.71 -15.85
CA PHE A 225 -13.51 -4.40 -14.94
C PHE A 225 -13.24 -4.93 -13.54
N THR A 226 -13.88 -4.27 -12.58
CA THR A 226 -13.91 -4.69 -11.18
C THR A 226 -15.33 -5.15 -10.83
N ASP A 227 -15.45 -6.34 -10.23
CA ASP A 227 -16.71 -6.80 -9.66
C ASP A 227 -16.98 -6.06 -8.33
N ALA A 228 -18.14 -5.43 -8.24
CA ALA A 228 -18.61 -4.74 -7.05
C ALA A 228 -19.76 -5.54 -6.42
N VAL A 229 -19.50 -6.16 -5.27
CA VAL A 229 -20.52 -6.84 -4.46
C VAL A 229 -20.80 -6.00 -3.23
N VAL A 230 -22.04 -5.53 -3.10
CA VAL A 230 -22.48 -4.71 -1.97
C VAL A 230 -23.88 -5.10 -1.54
N ALA A 231 -24.03 -5.50 -0.27
CA ALA A 231 -25.23 -6.17 0.23
C ALA A 231 -25.60 -7.39 -0.63
N ASP A 232 -26.80 -7.40 -1.23
CA ASP A 232 -27.32 -8.42 -2.14
C ASP A 232 -27.20 -8.04 -3.62
N LEU A 233 -26.50 -6.93 -3.93
CA LEU A 233 -26.31 -6.41 -5.28
C LEU A 233 -24.91 -6.74 -5.81
N SER A 234 -24.85 -7.04 -7.11
CA SER A 234 -23.61 -7.27 -7.84
C SER A 234 -23.60 -6.38 -9.08
N PHE A 235 -22.49 -5.66 -9.29
CA PHE A 235 -22.26 -4.82 -10.46
C PHE A 235 -20.93 -5.18 -11.10
N ARG A 236 -20.85 -5.00 -12.42
CA ARG A 236 -19.56 -4.94 -13.13
C ARG A 236 -19.28 -3.48 -13.43
N VAL A 237 -18.15 -3.00 -12.93
CA VAL A 237 -17.75 -1.61 -13.10
C VAL A 237 -16.51 -1.59 -13.97
N ALA A 238 -16.59 -0.97 -15.15
CA ALA A 238 -15.44 -0.79 -16.02
C ALA A 238 -14.34 0.00 -15.29
N ASP A 239 -13.08 -0.39 -15.43
CA ASP A 239 -11.97 0.26 -14.69
C ASP A 239 -11.81 1.73 -15.08
N ARG A 240 -12.17 2.06 -16.33
CA ARG A 240 -12.27 3.44 -16.81
C ARG A 240 -13.27 4.26 -15.98
N ALA A 241 -14.40 3.70 -15.57
CA ALA A 241 -15.38 4.41 -14.75
C ALA A 241 -14.83 4.72 -13.36
N LEU A 242 -14.08 3.79 -12.76
CA LEU A 242 -13.41 3.98 -11.47
C LEU A 242 -12.36 5.09 -11.51
N SER A 243 -11.81 5.38 -12.69
CA SER A 243 -10.74 6.35 -12.88
C SER A 243 -11.24 7.79 -13.10
N ARG A 244 -12.50 7.97 -13.51
CA ARG A 244 -13.08 9.29 -13.85
C ARG A 244 -13.20 10.24 -12.66
N ARG A 245 -13.54 9.72 -11.50
CA ARG A 245 -13.82 10.54 -10.31
C ARG A 245 -13.16 9.95 -9.09
N ARG A 246 -11.93 10.39 -8.87
CA ARG A 246 -11.04 9.93 -7.82
C ARG A 246 -10.68 11.05 -6.86
N ALA A 247 -10.52 10.72 -5.58
CA ALA A 247 -10.01 11.64 -4.59
C ALA A 247 -9.35 10.89 -3.42
N VAL A 248 -8.28 11.46 -2.87
CA VAL A 248 -7.58 10.89 -1.72
C VAL A 248 -8.19 11.44 -0.43
N VAL A 249 -8.46 10.55 0.53
CA VAL A 249 -8.92 10.93 1.86
C VAL A 249 -7.77 11.59 2.63
N PRO A 250 -7.93 12.83 3.12
CA PRO A 250 -6.89 13.47 3.92
C PRO A 250 -6.72 12.78 5.28
N ASP A 251 -5.57 13.02 5.93
CA ASP A 251 -5.39 12.71 7.34
C ASP A 251 -6.30 13.57 8.22
N ALA A 252 -6.38 13.25 9.52
CA ALA A 252 -7.22 13.97 10.48
C ALA A 252 -6.87 15.47 10.62
N ASP A 253 -5.66 15.87 10.21
CA ASP A 253 -5.21 17.26 10.15
C ASP A 253 -5.55 17.97 8.83
N GLY A 254 -6.26 17.29 7.93
CA GLY A 254 -6.65 17.79 6.61
C GLY A 254 -5.55 17.69 5.55
N ILE A 255 -4.39 17.13 5.87
CA ILE A 255 -3.27 17.02 4.93
C ILE A 255 -3.35 15.71 4.16
N VAL A 256 -3.24 15.79 2.83
CA VAL A 256 -3.18 14.61 1.96
C VAL A 256 -1.77 14.03 2.00
N ARG A 257 -1.64 12.84 2.59
CA ARG A 257 -0.39 12.07 2.61
C ARG A 257 -0.48 10.73 1.89
N GLY A 258 -1.68 10.29 1.49
CA GLY A 258 -1.87 9.08 0.69
C GLY A 258 -1.32 9.29 -0.72
N ARG A 259 -0.48 8.35 -1.18
CA ARG A 259 0.11 8.36 -2.52
C ARG A 259 -0.53 7.27 -3.35
N TRP A 260 -1.33 7.69 -4.32
CA TRP A 260 -1.98 6.80 -5.26
C TRP A 260 -1.58 7.18 -6.67
N GLU A 261 -1.05 6.21 -7.40
CA GLU A 261 -0.64 6.37 -8.78
C GLU A 261 -1.88 6.40 -9.67
N ASP A 262 -1.83 7.25 -10.69
CA ASP A 262 -2.82 7.23 -11.76
C ASP A 262 -2.36 6.26 -12.86
N GLU A 263 -2.75 5.00 -12.71
CA GLU A 263 -2.47 3.92 -13.67
C GLU A 263 -3.12 4.13 -15.06
N THR A 264 -3.96 5.17 -15.21
CA THR A 264 -4.67 5.48 -16.46
C THR A 264 -4.12 6.69 -17.23
N ALA A 265 -3.07 7.32 -16.71
CA ALA A 265 -2.50 8.56 -17.26
C ALA A 265 -1.44 8.34 -18.36
#